data_AF-A0A964L592-F1
#
_entry.id   AF-A0A964L592-F1
#
_cell.length_a   1.000
_cell.length_b   1.000
_cell.length_c   1.000
_cell.angle_alpha   90.00
_cell.angle_beta   90.00
_cell.angle_gamma   90.00
#
_symmetry.space_group_name_H-M   'P 1'
#
loop_
_entity.id
_entity.type
_entity.pdbx_description
1 polymer ?
#
loop_
_entity_poly.entity_id
_entity_poly.type
_entity_poly.pdbx_seq_one_letter_code
_entity_poly.pdbx_strand_id
1 'polypeptide(L)'
;MRWVRGREIDFIVLECAALGAHARRVVRALRKTFASAGIVIVGELPGAAQVTDFFRSGITDWIEPSAWSDEHALQPRITCEIEKAVAARVALERFTVLEGACRRLTHERRTLQQKLGGACANLADAEENARDREGIAAMQAECRTLLAQESELESVVELSTQYLIARVGPTNAAIFLMDRGQYRLAGYVRDDLARRAAGGLTEHLASAWCERIVAHGEVVRFGPCDPPSARFAELAGVLPGRAVFAFACPNLDPAHGTAIVVLFRDGARPFSPEFTKVARAVGPAFASNLARVRRVLSRAQPQWPRESPDSSSQ
;
A
#
# COMPACT_ATOMS: atom_id res chain seq x y z
N MET A 1 -21.88 -21.41 52.98
CA MET A 1 -21.06 -20.26 52.50
C MET A 1 -21.73 -19.43 51.39
N ARG A 2 -23.07 -19.30 51.34
CA ARG A 2 -23.77 -18.48 50.31
C ARG A 2 -23.90 -16.98 50.69
N TRP A 3 -23.59 -16.61 51.93
CA TRP A 3 -23.92 -15.30 52.54
C TRP A 3 -22.79 -14.24 52.49
N VAL A 4 -21.65 -14.54 51.86
CA VAL A 4 -20.43 -13.72 51.97
C VAL A 4 -19.88 -13.25 50.62
N ARG A 5 -20.57 -13.55 49.52
CA ARG A 5 -20.14 -13.08 48.19
C ARG A 5 -20.54 -11.61 48.03
N GLY A 6 -19.55 -10.75 47.83
CA GLY A 6 -19.74 -9.32 47.54
C GLY A 6 -19.60 -8.35 48.71
N ARG A 7 -19.16 -8.81 49.90
CA ARG A 7 -18.79 -7.92 51.01
C ARG A 7 -17.27 -7.87 51.15
N GLU A 8 -16.73 -6.67 51.35
CA GLU A 8 -15.34 -6.46 51.75
C GLU A 8 -15.19 -6.88 53.21
N ILE A 9 -14.31 -7.85 53.47
CA ILE A 9 -14.07 -8.36 54.82
C ILE A 9 -12.58 -8.19 55.10
N ASP A 10 -12.28 -7.41 56.14
CA ASP A 10 -10.92 -7.16 56.60
C ASP A 10 -10.45 -8.17 57.65
N PHE A 11 -11.39 -8.76 58.39
CA PHE A 11 -11.09 -9.63 59.51
C PHE A 11 -12.10 -10.78 59.60
N ILE A 12 -11.57 -11.99 59.74
CA ILE A 12 -12.35 -13.22 59.86
C ILE A 12 -11.89 -13.96 61.10
N VAL A 13 -12.84 -14.25 61.98
CA VAL A 13 -12.62 -15.07 63.16
C VAL A 13 -13.21 -16.44 62.92
N LEU A 14 -12.43 -17.48 63.21
CA LEU A 14 -12.84 -18.87 63.10
C LEU A 14 -12.66 -19.57 64.44
N GLU A 15 -13.73 -20.14 64.96
CA GLU A 15 -13.63 -20.98 66.15
C GLU A 15 -13.16 -22.40 65.76
N CYS A 16 -12.02 -22.82 66.32
CA CYS A 16 -11.39 -24.10 65.98
C CYS A 16 -12.25 -25.30 66.43
N ALA A 17 -12.88 -25.19 67.62
CA ALA A 17 -13.71 -26.24 68.18
C ALA A 17 -14.95 -26.55 67.32
N ALA A 18 -15.57 -25.51 66.75
CA ALA A 18 -16.75 -25.66 65.89
C ALA A 18 -16.43 -26.29 64.52
N LEU A 19 -15.21 -26.10 64.00
CA LEU A 19 -14.82 -26.54 62.66
C LEU A 19 -14.07 -27.87 62.65
N GLY A 20 -13.44 -28.26 63.77
CA GLY A 20 -12.70 -29.51 63.92
C GLY A 20 -11.72 -29.78 62.77
N ALA A 21 -11.75 -31.01 62.24
CA ALA A 21 -10.86 -31.45 61.15
C ALA A 21 -11.00 -30.64 59.84
N HIS A 22 -12.09 -29.89 59.67
CA HIS A 22 -12.37 -29.11 58.46
C HIS A 22 -11.76 -27.70 58.49
N ALA A 23 -11.25 -27.23 59.64
CA ALA A 23 -10.77 -25.86 59.83
C ALA A 23 -9.74 -25.44 58.76
N ARG A 24 -8.75 -26.28 58.46
CA ARG A 24 -7.72 -25.98 57.44
C ARG A 24 -8.30 -25.82 56.03
N ARG A 25 -9.29 -26.65 55.66
CA ARG A 25 -9.95 -26.56 54.36
C ARG A 25 -10.73 -25.25 54.25
N VAL A 26 -11.39 -24.86 55.34
CA VAL A 26 -12.13 -23.60 55.44
C VAL A 26 -11.18 -22.40 55.33
N VAL A 27 -10.06 -22.38 56.07
CA VAL A 27 -9.04 -21.32 55.97
C VAL A 27 -8.54 -21.15 54.53
N ARG A 28 -8.18 -22.25 53.84
CA ARG A 28 -7.72 -22.17 52.44
C ARG A 28 -8.80 -21.64 51.50
N ALA A 29 -10.05 -22.05 51.69
CA ALA A 29 -11.17 -21.54 50.89
C ALA A 29 -11.41 -20.05 51.13
N LEU A 30 -11.30 -19.60 52.40
CA LEU A 30 -11.42 -18.20 52.78
C LEU A 30 -10.26 -17.37 52.26
N ARG A 31 -9.00 -17.80 52.38
CA ARG A 31 -7.83 -17.10 51.83
C ARG A 31 -7.91 -16.96 50.30
N LYS A 32 -8.47 -17.95 49.60
CA LYS A 32 -8.74 -17.85 48.15
C LYS A 32 -9.82 -16.83 47.80
N THR A 33 -10.79 -16.64 48.69
CA THR A 33 -11.94 -15.75 48.46
C THR A 33 -11.65 -14.32 48.95
N PHE A 34 -10.90 -14.19 50.03
CA PHE A 34 -10.52 -12.96 50.72
C PHE A 34 -8.99 -12.93 50.86
N ALA A 35 -8.31 -12.60 49.76
CA ALA A 35 -6.85 -12.66 49.69
C ALA A 35 -6.16 -11.76 50.73
N SER A 36 -6.75 -10.59 51.03
CA SER A 36 -6.19 -9.59 51.94
C SER A 36 -6.66 -9.69 53.39
N ALA A 37 -7.74 -10.42 53.70
CA ALA A 37 -8.31 -10.43 55.05
C ALA A 37 -7.35 -11.02 56.10
N GLY A 38 -7.33 -10.46 57.31
CA GLY A 38 -6.79 -11.14 58.49
C GLY A 38 -7.66 -12.34 58.82
N ILE A 39 -7.08 -13.54 58.93
CA ILE A 39 -7.82 -14.75 59.28
C ILE A 39 -7.25 -15.26 60.59
N VAL A 40 -8.04 -15.16 61.65
CA VAL A 40 -7.62 -15.51 63.00
C VAL A 40 -8.41 -16.71 63.48
N ILE A 41 -7.72 -17.66 64.11
CA ILE A 41 -8.36 -18.82 64.75
C ILE A 41 -8.45 -18.58 66.25
N VAL A 42 -9.62 -18.87 66.83
CA VAL A 42 -9.85 -18.89 68.27
C VAL A 42 -9.93 -20.34 68.72
N GLY A 43 -9.11 -20.73 69.69
CA GLY A 43 -9.11 -22.08 70.24
C GLY A 43 -7.88 -22.37 71.09
N GLU A 44 -7.90 -23.50 71.80
CA GLU A 44 -6.72 -23.95 72.55
C GLU A 44 -5.56 -24.19 71.59
N LEU A 45 -4.37 -23.70 71.97
CA LEU A 45 -3.19 -23.79 71.13
C LEU A 45 -2.82 -25.27 70.93
N PRO A 46 -2.87 -25.80 69.69
CA PRO A 46 -2.44 -27.17 69.44
C PRO A 46 -0.91 -27.24 69.47
N GLY A 47 -0.35 -28.45 69.37
CA GLY A 47 1.10 -28.63 69.27
C GLY A 47 1.71 -27.82 68.11
N ALA A 48 2.96 -27.37 68.26
CA ALA A 48 3.64 -26.44 67.35
C ALA A 48 3.58 -26.82 65.85
N ALA A 49 3.63 -28.11 65.53
CA ALA A 49 3.49 -28.61 64.16
C ALA A 49 2.13 -28.28 63.54
N GLN A 50 1.04 -28.37 64.31
CA GLN A 50 -0.31 -28.07 63.84
C GLN A 50 -0.51 -26.56 63.65
N VAL A 51 0.02 -25.74 64.57
CA VAL A 51 0.01 -24.27 64.45
C VAL A 51 0.69 -23.83 63.16
N THR A 52 1.89 -24.36 62.89
CA THR A 52 2.65 -24.07 61.67
C THR A 52 1.86 -24.41 60.39
N ASP A 53 1.16 -25.54 60.38
CA ASP A 53 0.29 -25.95 59.27
C ASP A 53 -0.88 -24.99 59.04
N PHE A 54 -1.43 -24.40 60.10
CA PHE A 54 -2.47 -23.38 59.98
C PHE A 54 -1.91 -22.07 59.40
N PHE A 55 -0.75 -21.59 59.87
CA PHE A 55 -0.11 -20.38 59.31
C PHE A 55 0.24 -20.57 57.83
N ARG A 56 0.77 -21.73 57.46
CA ARG A 56 1.00 -22.10 56.05
C ARG A 56 -0.29 -22.17 55.23
N SER A 57 -1.42 -22.48 55.87
CA SER A 57 -2.73 -22.50 55.23
C SER A 57 -3.33 -21.09 55.09
N GLY A 58 -2.73 -20.08 55.73
CA GLY A 58 -3.06 -18.67 55.54
C GLY A 58 -3.79 -18.00 56.71
N ILE A 59 -3.67 -18.52 57.94
CA ILE A 59 -4.04 -17.72 59.13
C ILE A 59 -2.99 -16.65 59.39
N THR A 60 -3.41 -15.54 59.99
CA THR A 60 -2.52 -14.43 60.37
C THR A 60 -2.28 -14.37 61.87
N ASP A 61 -3.18 -14.93 62.68
CA ASP A 61 -3.02 -14.98 64.14
C ASP A 61 -3.79 -16.15 64.78
N TRP A 62 -3.45 -16.47 66.03
CA TRP A 62 -4.13 -17.46 66.86
C TRP A 62 -4.44 -16.90 68.25
N ILE A 63 -5.71 -16.90 68.65
CA ILE A 63 -6.16 -16.36 69.94
C ILE A 63 -6.63 -17.51 70.83
N GLU A 64 -6.05 -17.62 72.02
CA GLU A 64 -6.54 -18.56 73.04
C GLU A 64 -7.87 -18.08 73.63
N PRO A 65 -8.78 -18.97 74.07
CA PRO A 65 -10.07 -18.58 74.63
C PRO A 65 -9.94 -17.69 75.87
N SER A 66 -8.89 -17.87 76.66
CA SER A 66 -8.54 -17.01 77.81
C SER A 66 -8.26 -15.57 77.40
N ALA A 67 -7.53 -15.38 76.29
CA ALA A 67 -7.20 -14.07 75.73
C ALA A 67 -8.37 -13.46 74.92
N TRP A 68 -9.34 -14.28 74.50
CA TRP A 68 -10.56 -13.81 73.85
C TRP A 68 -11.48 -13.04 74.81
N SER A 69 -11.44 -13.38 76.11
CA SER A 69 -12.22 -12.71 77.16
C SER A 69 -11.55 -11.43 77.70
N ASP A 70 -10.30 -11.16 77.36
CA ASP A 70 -9.58 -9.94 77.74
C ASP A 70 -9.65 -8.90 76.61
N GLU A 71 -10.56 -7.94 76.75
CA GLU A 71 -10.79 -6.88 75.78
C GLU A 71 -9.51 -6.04 75.53
N HIS A 72 -8.71 -5.78 76.56
CA HIS A 72 -7.49 -4.97 76.45
C HIS A 72 -6.38 -5.68 75.68
N ALA A 73 -6.30 -7.01 75.77
CA ALA A 73 -5.36 -7.82 75.00
C ALA A 73 -5.84 -8.08 73.56
N LEU A 74 -7.16 -8.15 73.36
CA LEU A 74 -7.78 -8.47 72.07
C LEU A 74 -7.82 -7.28 71.11
N GLN A 75 -8.18 -6.10 71.61
CA GLN A 75 -8.32 -4.88 70.81
C GLN A 75 -7.09 -4.57 69.95
N PRO A 76 -5.84 -4.50 70.48
CA PRO A 76 -4.68 -4.16 69.65
C PRO A 76 -4.38 -5.20 68.56
N ARG A 77 -4.69 -6.48 68.81
CA ARG A 77 -4.48 -7.57 67.83
C ARG A 77 -5.47 -7.46 66.67
N ILE A 78 -6.75 -7.24 66.98
CA ILE A 78 -7.78 -7.03 65.96
C ILE A 78 -7.46 -5.78 65.12
N THR A 79 -7.13 -4.67 65.76
CA THR A 79 -6.77 -3.42 65.06
C THR A 79 -5.57 -3.63 64.14
N CYS A 80 -4.49 -4.26 64.63
CA CYS A 80 -3.30 -4.53 63.83
C CYS A 80 -3.60 -5.41 62.59
N GLU A 81 -4.43 -6.43 62.74
CA GLU A 81 -4.80 -7.33 61.64
C GLU A 81 -5.72 -6.66 60.61
N ILE A 82 -6.65 -5.81 61.06
CA ILE A 82 -7.47 -4.99 60.16
C ILE A 82 -6.58 -4.01 59.38
N GLU A 83 -5.65 -3.31 60.04
CA GLU A 83 -4.76 -2.35 59.37
C GLU A 83 -3.90 -3.01 58.29
N LYS A 84 -3.33 -4.19 58.59
CA LYS A 84 -2.59 -4.99 57.60
C LYS A 84 -3.47 -5.41 56.43
N ALA A 85 -4.70 -5.87 56.71
CA ALA A 85 -5.63 -6.31 55.68
C ALA A 85 -6.04 -5.17 54.74
N VAL A 86 -6.33 -4.00 55.29
CA VAL A 86 -6.65 -2.78 54.54
C VAL A 86 -5.45 -2.35 53.68
N ALA A 87 -4.24 -2.30 54.25
CA ALA A 87 -3.03 -1.94 53.52
C ALA A 87 -2.74 -2.89 52.35
N ALA A 88 -2.88 -4.20 52.58
CA ALA A 88 -2.70 -5.22 51.55
C ALA A 88 -3.75 -5.11 50.43
N ARG A 89 -5.01 -4.81 50.77
CA ARG A 89 -6.08 -4.58 49.78
C ARG A 89 -5.75 -3.38 48.90
N VAL A 90 -5.44 -2.23 49.51
CA VAL A 90 -5.11 -0.99 48.78
C VAL A 90 -3.92 -1.19 47.85
N ALA A 91 -2.90 -1.94 48.29
CA ALA A 91 -1.75 -2.29 47.46
C ALA A 91 -2.16 -3.13 46.23
N LEU A 92 -3.03 -4.13 46.43
CA LEU A 92 -3.52 -4.99 45.34
C LEU A 92 -4.39 -4.23 44.33
N GLU A 93 -5.25 -3.33 44.81
CA GLU A 93 -6.07 -2.46 43.95
C GLU A 93 -5.19 -1.54 43.11
N ARG A 94 -4.20 -0.89 43.74
CA ARG A 94 -3.22 -0.05 43.02
C ARG A 94 -2.46 -0.84 41.98
N PHE A 95 -2.01 -2.06 42.32
CA PHE A 95 -1.34 -2.93 41.37
C PHE A 95 -2.22 -3.25 40.16
N THR A 96 -3.49 -3.57 40.40
CA THR A 96 -4.47 -3.87 39.34
C THR A 96 -4.69 -2.66 38.42
N VAL A 97 -4.81 -1.46 38.99
CA VAL A 97 -4.93 -0.21 38.22
C VAL A 97 -3.69 0.05 37.37
N LEU A 98 -2.49 -0.12 37.95
CA LEU A 98 -1.22 0.06 37.24
C LEU A 98 -1.04 -0.97 36.13
N GLU A 99 -1.40 -2.23 36.36
CA GLU A 99 -1.36 -3.28 35.35
C GLU A 99 -2.31 -2.94 34.19
N GLY A 100 -3.53 -2.47 34.51
CA GLY A 100 -4.49 -1.99 33.52
C GLY A 100 -3.94 -0.83 32.70
N ALA A 101 -3.32 0.16 33.35
CA ALA A 101 -2.70 1.29 32.68
C ALA A 101 -1.53 0.86 31.76
N CYS A 102 -0.65 -0.03 32.23
CA CYS A 102 0.44 -0.58 31.42
C CYS A 102 -0.08 -1.34 30.20
N ARG A 103 -1.13 -2.13 30.35
CA ARG A 103 -1.78 -2.84 29.23
C ARG A 103 -2.34 -1.87 28.21
N ARG A 104 -3.03 -0.80 28.64
CA ARG A 104 -3.55 0.24 27.74
C ARG A 104 -2.42 0.98 27.01
N LEU A 105 -1.40 1.44 27.73
CA LEU A 105 -0.24 2.12 27.12
C LEU A 105 0.47 1.23 26.10
N THR A 106 0.62 -0.06 26.40
CA THR A 106 1.22 -1.02 25.47
C THR A 106 0.37 -1.19 24.21
N HIS A 107 -0.96 -1.26 24.37
CA HIS A 107 -1.89 -1.34 23.25
C HIS A 107 -1.85 -0.07 22.39
N GLU A 108 -1.92 1.12 23.01
CA GLU A 108 -1.82 2.41 22.32
C GLU A 108 -0.49 2.56 21.57
N ARG A 109 0.63 2.18 22.21
CA ARG A 109 1.95 2.18 21.56
C ARG A 109 1.97 1.29 20.32
N ARG A 110 1.45 0.07 20.40
CA ARG A 110 1.39 -0.85 19.24
C ARG A 110 0.53 -0.27 18.11
N THR A 111 -0.62 0.29 18.46
CA THR A 111 -1.51 0.95 17.48
C THR A 111 -0.82 2.14 16.80
N LEU A 112 -0.12 2.98 17.56
CA LEU A 112 0.66 4.09 17.00
C LEU A 112 1.81 3.61 16.11
N GLN A 113 2.54 2.57 16.51
CA GLN A 113 3.59 1.97 15.69
C GLN A 113 3.05 1.43 14.37
N GLN A 114 1.88 0.77 14.38
CA GLN A 114 1.23 0.28 13.17
C GLN A 114 0.79 1.43 12.26
N LYS A 115 0.20 2.49 12.82
CA LYS A 115 -0.18 3.70 12.06
C LYS A 115 1.03 4.40 11.45
N LEU A 116 2.12 4.52 12.20
CA LEU A 116 3.36 5.13 11.71
C LEU A 116 3.98 4.29 10.60
N GLY A 117 4.02 2.96 10.74
CA GLY A 117 4.48 2.07 9.68
C GLY A 117 3.68 2.23 8.39
N GLY A 118 2.35 2.29 8.48
CA GLY A 118 1.48 2.55 7.33
C GLY A 118 1.69 3.94 6.71
N ALA A 119 1.86 4.98 7.54
CA ALA A 119 2.12 6.33 7.04
C ALA A 119 3.47 6.44 6.33
N CYS A 120 4.54 5.82 6.86
CA CYS A 120 5.85 5.80 6.21
C CYS A 120 5.83 5.04 4.88
N ALA A 121 5.10 3.93 4.79
CA ALA A 121 4.92 3.21 3.52
C ALA A 121 4.20 4.07 2.48
N ASN A 122 3.09 4.71 2.87
CA ASN A 122 2.35 5.61 1.99
C ASN A 122 3.19 6.82 1.53
N LEU A 123 4.04 7.36 2.40
CA LEU A 123 4.96 8.44 2.06
C LEU A 123 6.02 7.98 1.06
N ALA A 124 6.62 6.81 1.27
CA ALA A 124 7.59 6.25 0.33
C ALA A 124 6.95 6.02 -1.06
N ASP A 125 5.74 5.47 -1.11
CA ASP A 125 4.99 5.30 -2.35
C ASP A 125 4.67 6.65 -3.02
N ALA A 126 4.32 7.67 -2.23
CA ALA A 126 4.05 9.02 -2.75
C ALA A 126 5.30 9.69 -3.32
N GLU A 127 6.45 9.57 -2.65
CA GLU A 127 7.74 10.10 -3.12
C GLU A 127 8.17 9.43 -4.42
N GLU A 128 8.07 8.09 -4.51
CA GLU A 128 8.42 7.36 -5.72
C GLU A 128 7.52 7.76 -6.90
N ASN A 129 6.21 7.86 -6.66
CA ASN A 129 5.26 8.36 -7.67
C ASN A 129 5.55 9.81 -8.09
N ALA A 130 6.02 10.66 -7.17
CA ALA A 130 6.39 12.04 -7.48
C ALA A 130 7.64 12.09 -8.36
N ARG A 131 8.69 11.32 -8.01
CA ARG A 131 9.90 11.19 -8.83
C ARG A 131 9.61 10.68 -10.23
N ASP A 132 8.72 9.70 -10.35
CA ASP A 132 8.29 9.18 -11.66
C ASP A 132 7.60 10.24 -12.52
N ARG A 133 6.74 11.06 -11.91
CA ARG A 133 6.08 12.18 -12.61
C ARG A 133 7.07 13.26 -13.02
N GLU A 134 8.02 13.60 -12.15
CA GLU A 134 9.08 14.56 -12.46
C GLU A 134 9.95 14.07 -13.61
N GLY A 135 10.35 12.79 -13.60
CA GLY A 135 11.12 12.18 -14.69
C GLY A 135 10.39 12.21 -16.03
N ILE A 136 9.09 11.89 -16.04
CA ILE A 136 8.25 11.98 -17.25
C ILE A 136 8.14 13.43 -17.73
N ALA A 137 7.91 14.38 -16.82
CA ALA A 137 7.78 15.80 -17.15
C ALA A 137 9.08 16.38 -17.72
N ALA A 138 10.23 16.03 -17.15
CA ALA A 138 11.54 16.44 -17.64
C ALA A 138 11.81 15.89 -19.05
N MET A 139 11.54 14.60 -19.28
CA MET A 139 11.69 13.98 -20.60
C MET A 139 10.73 14.57 -21.64
N GLN A 140 9.50 14.89 -21.24
CA GLN A 140 8.53 15.56 -22.11
C GLN A 140 8.98 16.98 -22.46
N ALA A 141 9.56 17.73 -21.52
CA ALA A 141 10.09 19.07 -21.75
C ALA A 141 11.30 19.04 -22.70
N GLU A 142 12.24 18.10 -22.50
CA GLU A 142 13.38 17.88 -23.39
C GLU A 142 12.91 17.59 -24.82
N CYS A 143 12.02 16.61 -25.00
CA CYS A 143 11.47 16.25 -26.30
C CYS A 143 10.73 17.42 -26.96
N ARG A 144 9.95 18.19 -26.19
CA ARG A 144 9.27 19.40 -26.70
C ARG A 144 10.24 20.45 -27.19
N THR A 145 11.30 20.72 -26.44
CA THR A 145 12.32 21.71 -26.81
C THR A 145 13.04 21.29 -28.09
N LEU A 146 13.39 20.01 -28.22
CA LEU A 146 14.02 19.46 -29.42
C LEU A 146 13.13 19.62 -30.66
N LEU A 147 11.83 19.38 -30.53
CA LEU A 147 10.88 19.43 -31.65
C LEU A 147 10.29 20.83 -31.92
N ALA A 148 10.57 21.83 -31.07
CA ALA A 148 9.92 23.13 -31.14
C ALA A 148 10.30 23.94 -32.39
N GLN A 149 11.51 23.76 -32.90
CA GLN A 149 12.05 24.50 -34.04
C GLN A 149 11.65 23.88 -35.39
N GLU A 150 11.17 22.63 -35.38
CA GLU A 150 10.83 21.92 -36.60
C GLU A 150 9.56 22.48 -37.25
N SER A 151 9.64 22.77 -38.55
CA SER A 151 8.52 23.26 -39.37
C SER A 151 7.96 22.22 -40.33
N GLU A 152 8.68 21.12 -40.54
CA GLU A 152 8.35 20.06 -41.50
C GLU A 152 7.91 18.79 -40.77
N LEU A 153 6.97 18.06 -41.38
CA LEU A 153 6.40 16.86 -40.77
C LEU A 153 7.47 15.77 -40.66
N GLU A 154 8.24 15.61 -41.73
CA GLU A 154 9.33 14.64 -41.87
C GLU A 154 10.38 14.84 -40.80
N SER A 155 10.84 16.08 -40.57
CA SER A 155 11.83 16.40 -39.55
C SER A 155 11.32 16.12 -38.13
N VAL A 156 10.04 16.41 -37.85
CA VAL A 156 9.41 16.05 -36.57
C VAL A 156 9.39 14.53 -36.38
N VAL A 157 9.03 13.76 -37.41
CA VAL A 157 9.03 12.29 -37.36
C VAL A 157 10.44 11.74 -37.18
N GLU A 158 11.42 12.26 -37.91
CA GLU A 158 12.81 11.82 -37.86
C GLU A 158 13.42 12.06 -36.47
N LEU A 159 13.39 13.31 -35.97
CA LEU A 159 13.95 13.66 -34.67
C LEU A 159 13.25 12.93 -33.52
N SER A 160 11.93 12.76 -33.59
CA SER A 160 11.19 11.98 -32.59
C SER A 160 11.62 10.52 -32.59
N THR A 161 11.86 9.94 -33.77
CA THR A 161 12.33 8.55 -33.88
C THR A 161 13.76 8.42 -33.35
N GLN A 162 14.65 9.35 -33.70
CA GLN A 162 16.03 9.38 -33.19
C GLN A 162 16.05 9.50 -31.67
N TYR A 163 15.24 10.40 -31.10
CA TYR A 163 15.10 10.56 -29.66
C TYR A 163 14.59 9.28 -28.98
N LEU A 164 13.57 8.63 -29.57
CA LEU A 164 13.06 7.34 -29.07
C LEU A 164 14.12 6.25 -29.08
N ILE A 165 14.87 6.11 -30.17
CA ILE A 165 15.93 5.11 -30.30
C ILE A 165 17.07 5.39 -29.32
N ALA A 166 17.45 6.66 -29.12
CA ALA A 166 18.46 7.03 -28.12
C ALA A 166 18.04 6.63 -26.69
N ARG A 167 16.74 6.62 -26.38
CA ARG A 167 16.20 6.25 -25.06
C ARG A 167 15.95 4.75 -24.89
N VAL A 168 15.48 4.07 -25.93
CA VAL A 168 15.04 2.65 -25.88
C VAL A 168 16.14 1.68 -26.33
N GLY A 169 17.16 2.21 -27.01
CA GLY A 169 18.25 1.46 -27.61
C GLY A 169 17.94 0.98 -29.04
N PRO A 170 18.86 0.22 -29.65
CA PRO A 170 18.71 -0.27 -31.02
C PRO A 170 17.41 -1.08 -31.20
N THR A 171 16.60 -0.65 -32.17
CA THR A 171 15.31 -1.25 -32.50
C THR A 171 14.87 -0.83 -33.89
N ASN A 172 14.07 -1.66 -34.56
CA ASN A 172 13.28 -1.15 -35.67
C ASN A 172 12.17 -0.27 -35.10
N ALA A 173 11.87 0.83 -35.77
CA ALA A 173 10.83 1.77 -35.38
C ALA A 173 9.98 2.11 -36.60
N ALA A 174 8.66 1.93 -36.48
CA ALA A 174 7.69 2.33 -37.48
C ALA A 174 6.73 3.36 -36.87
N ILE A 175 6.62 4.52 -37.52
CA ILE A 175 5.69 5.59 -37.13
C ILE A 175 4.58 5.67 -38.16
N PHE A 176 3.34 5.58 -37.69
CA PHE A 176 2.14 5.66 -38.51
C PHE A 176 1.36 6.91 -38.17
N LEU A 177 0.92 7.62 -39.19
CA LEU A 177 0.06 8.78 -39.08
C LEU A 177 -1.29 8.49 -39.71
N MET A 178 -2.35 9.01 -39.11
CA MET A 178 -3.67 9.00 -39.72
C MET A 178 -3.69 9.99 -40.89
N ASP A 179 -4.15 9.51 -42.06
CA ASP A 179 -4.39 10.29 -43.28
C ASP A 179 -5.70 9.80 -43.92
N ARG A 180 -6.69 10.69 -44.05
CA ARG A 180 -8.02 10.42 -44.65
C ARG A 180 -8.70 9.13 -44.15
N GLY A 181 -8.59 8.84 -42.85
CA GLY A 181 -9.23 7.69 -42.23
C GLY A 181 -8.45 6.38 -42.36
N GLN A 182 -7.23 6.41 -42.90
CA GLN A 182 -6.34 5.25 -42.93
C GLN A 182 -4.97 5.59 -42.35
N TYR A 183 -4.38 4.62 -41.66
CA TYR A 183 -3.01 4.74 -41.17
C TYR A 183 -2.01 4.56 -42.31
N ARG A 184 -1.04 5.47 -42.40
CA ARG A 184 0.05 5.40 -43.38
C ARG A 184 1.39 5.50 -42.67
N LEU A 185 2.38 4.77 -43.18
CA LEU A 185 3.74 4.83 -42.69
C LEU A 185 4.34 6.21 -43.00
N ALA A 186 4.72 6.93 -41.95
CA ALA A 186 5.37 8.24 -42.06
C ALA A 186 6.89 8.15 -41.84
N GLY A 187 7.34 7.21 -41.01
CA GLY A 187 8.76 7.01 -40.72
C GLY A 187 9.07 5.54 -40.46
N TYR A 188 10.22 5.09 -40.96
CA TYR A 188 10.74 3.77 -40.63
C TYR A 188 12.26 3.81 -40.44
N VAL A 189 12.70 3.43 -39.24
CA VAL A 189 14.11 3.23 -38.91
C VAL A 189 14.37 1.74 -38.73
N ARG A 190 15.51 1.30 -39.26
CA ARG A 190 15.96 -0.08 -39.29
C ARG A 190 17.05 -0.30 -38.25
N ASP A 191 16.94 -1.40 -37.51
CA ASP A 191 18.03 -2.02 -36.77
C ASP A 191 18.43 -3.34 -37.45
N ASP A 192 17.61 -4.38 -37.27
CA ASP A 192 17.91 -5.74 -37.67
C ASP A 192 16.99 -6.28 -38.80
N LEU A 193 16.01 -5.49 -39.29
CA LEU A 193 15.12 -5.89 -40.39
C LEU A 193 15.18 -4.89 -41.57
N ALA A 194 15.57 -5.38 -42.75
CA ALA A 194 15.68 -4.53 -43.94
C ALA A 194 14.30 -3.98 -44.41
N ARG A 195 14.25 -2.69 -44.82
CA ARG A 195 12.99 -2.03 -45.27
C ARG A 195 12.26 -2.79 -46.39
N ARG A 196 12.99 -3.36 -47.37
CA ARG A 196 12.38 -4.18 -48.44
C ARG A 196 11.73 -5.45 -47.91
N ALA A 197 12.29 -6.06 -46.86
CA ALA A 197 11.68 -7.20 -46.17
C ALA A 197 10.53 -6.77 -45.23
N ALA A 198 10.50 -5.50 -44.82
CA ALA A 198 9.48 -4.93 -43.95
C ALA A 198 8.27 -4.34 -44.69
N GLY A 199 8.26 -4.26 -46.03
CA GLY A 199 7.20 -3.59 -46.79
C GLY A 199 5.79 -4.12 -46.46
N GLY A 200 5.55 -5.40 -46.74
CA GLY A 200 4.26 -6.06 -46.43
C GLY A 200 3.95 -6.10 -44.94
N LEU A 201 4.98 -6.17 -44.09
CA LEU A 201 4.82 -6.07 -42.63
C LEU A 201 4.27 -4.69 -42.24
N THR A 202 4.86 -3.60 -42.73
CA THR A 202 4.42 -2.23 -42.37
C THR A 202 3.02 -1.91 -42.86
N GLU A 203 2.62 -2.43 -44.03
CA GLU A 203 1.24 -2.32 -44.53
C GLU A 203 0.26 -3.10 -43.64
N HIS A 204 0.64 -4.29 -43.19
CA HIS A 204 -0.15 -5.07 -42.24
C HIS A 204 -0.26 -4.38 -40.86
N LEU A 205 0.84 -3.80 -40.36
CA LEU A 205 0.82 -3.00 -39.12
C LEU A 205 -0.12 -1.79 -39.26
N ALA A 206 -0.06 -1.08 -40.39
CA ALA A 206 -0.94 0.06 -40.66
C ALA A 206 -2.42 -0.33 -40.64
N SER A 207 -2.78 -1.42 -41.32
CA SER A 207 -4.17 -1.85 -41.51
C SER A 207 -4.77 -2.60 -40.32
N ALA A 208 -4.00 -3.41 -39.60
CA ALA A 208 -4.52 -4.30 -38.56
C ALA A 208 -4.15 -3.88 -37.13
N TRP A 209 -3.02 -3.20 -36.91
CA TRP A 209 -2.54 -2.90 -35.56
C TRP A 209 -2.92 -1.52 -35.07
N CYS A 210 -2.80 -0.49 -35.92
CA CYS A 210 -2.86 0.89 -35.47
C CYS A 210 -4.17 1.22 -34.76
N GLU A 211 -5.32 0.85 -35.32
CA GLU A 211 -6.62 1.05 -34.67
C GLU A 211 -6.77 0.25 -33.37
N ARG A 212 -6.24 -0.98 -33.32
CA ARG A 212 -6.27 -1.82 -32.12
C ARG A 212 -5.43 -1.20 -30.99
N ILE A 213 -4.29 -0.60 -31.32
CA ILE A 213 -3.42 0.12 -30.37
C ILE A 213 -4.14 1.37 -29.86
N VAL A 214 -4.74 2.19 -30.74
CA VAL A 214 -5.52 3.37 -30.31
C VAL A 214 -6.64 2.96 -29.36
N ALA A 215 -7.43 1.95 -29.74
CA ALA A 215 -8.55 1.47 -28.93
C ALA A 215 -8.12 0.70 -27.67
N HIS A 216 -6.82 0.44 -27.47
CA HIS A 216 -6.30 -0.10 -26.21
C HIS A 216 -6.03 1.00 -25.20
N GLY A 217 -5.58 2.18 -25.65
CA GLY A 217 -5.33 3.35 -24.81
C GLY A 217 -4.08 3.26 -23.93
N GLU A 218 -3.49 2.08 -23.80
CA GLU A 218 -2.26 1.83 -23.04
C GLU A 218 -1.11 1.37 -23.94
N VAL A 219 0.08 1.29 -23.35
CA VAL A 219 1.28 0.78 -24.01
C VAL A 219 1.13 -0.73 -24.22
N VAL A 220 1.26 -1.17 -25.46
CA VAL A 220 1.30 -2.58 -25.84
C VAL A 220 2.74 -3.06 -25.75
N ARG A 221 2.99 -4.08 -24.94
CA ARG A 221 4.31 -4.72 -24.81
C ARG A 221 4.14 -6.23 -24.77
N PHE A 222 4.91 -6.95 -25.59
CA PHE A 222 4.97 -8.41 -25.55
C PHE A 222 6.26 -8.92 -26.17
N GLY A 223 6.56 -10.21 -25.97
CA GLY A 223 7.69 -10.89 -26.58
C GLY A 223 7.62 -12.40 -26.37
N PRO A 224 8.67 -13.16 -26.75
CA PRO A 224 8.65 -14.62 -26.67
C PRO A 224 8.44 -15.16 -25.24
N CYS A 225 9.00 -14.47 -24.24
CA CYS A 225 8.90 -14.87 -22.82
C CYS A 225 7.67 -14.25 -22.11
N ASP A 226 6.98 -13.32 -22.77
CA ASP A 226 5.86 -12.56 -22.19
C ASP A 226 4.81 -12.37 -23.31
N PRO A 227 3.97 -13.39 -23.56
CA PRO A 227 3.10 -13.42 -24.73
C PRO A 227 2.04 -12.32 -24.65
N PRO A 228 1.55 -11.82 -25.81
CA PRO A 228 0.51 -10.80 -25.82
C PRO A 228 -0.78 -11.29 -25.16
N SER A 229 -1.60 -10.33 -24.71
CA SER A 229 -3.00 -10.61 -24.36
C SER A 229 -3.79 -11.13 -25.57
N ALA A 230 -4.93 -11.77 -25.33
CA ALA A 230 -5.76 -12.36 -26.39
C ALA A 230 -6.09 -11.36 -27.54
N ARG A 231 -6.24 -10.07 -27.21
CA ARG A 231 -6.48 -8.99 -28.17
C ARG A 231 -5.34 -8.78 -29.19
N PHE A 232 -4.11 -9.07 -28.77
CA PHE A 232 -2.89 -8.92 -29.56
C PHE A 232 -2.27 -10.27 -29.96
N ALA A 233 -2.96 -11.40 -29.71
CA ALA A 233 -2.44 -12.74 -30.00
C ALA A 233 -2.19 -12.98 -31.50
N GLU A 234 -3.14 -12.61 -32.35
CA GLU A 234 -3.00 -12.65 -33.82
C GLU A 234 -1.80 -11.81 -34.29
N LEU A 235 -1.51 -10.73 -33.58
CA LEU A 235 -0.49 -9.76 -33.91
C LEU A 235 0.91 -10.28 -33.59
N ALA A 236 1.08 -11.12 -32.55
CA ALA A 236 2.37 -11.80 -32.33
C ALA A 236 2.75 -12.75 -33.47
N GLY A 237 1.78 -13.34 -34.18
CA GLY A 237 2.05 -14.18 -35.35
C GLY A 237 2.70 -13.42 -36.52
N VAL A 238 2.53 -12.10 -36.57
CA VAL A 238 3.08 -11.22 -37.61
C VAL A 238 4.56 -10.89 -37.35
N LEU A 239 4.97 -10.88 -36.08
CA LEU A 239 6.34 -10.60 -35.64
C LEU A 239 6.87 -11.78 -34.80
N PRO A 240 7.01 -12.99 -35.38
CA PRO A 240 7.40 -14.16 -34.63
C PRO A 240 8.81 -14.02 -34.05
N GLY A 241 8.97 -14.39 -32.78
CA GLY A 241 10.26 -14.34 -32.09
C GLY A 241 10.75 -12.92 -31.78
N ARG A 242 9.94 -11.88 -31.96
CA ARG A 242 10.32 -10.48 -31.69
C ARG A 242 9.74 -9.97 -30.39
N ALA A 243 10.48 -9.09 -29.75
CA ALA A 243 9.95 -8.23 -28.70
C ALA A 243 9.31 -7.01 -29.36
N VAL A 244 8.15 -6.61 -28.86
CA VAL A 244 7.32 -5.53 -29.40
C VAL A 244 6.97 -4.53 -28.31
N PHE A 245 7.04 -3.25 -28.64
CA PHE A 245 6.62 -2.13 -27.80
C PHE A 245 5.92 -1.10 -28.67
N ALA A 246 4.62 -0.89 -28.47
CA ALA A 246 3.82 0.00 -29.29
C ALA A 246 2.91 0.89 -28.43
N PHE A 247 2.67 2.11 -28.89
CA PHE A 247 1.83 3.05 -28.17
C PHE A 247 1.19 4.08 -29.10
N ALA A 248 0.02 4.54 -28.68
CA ALA A 248 -0.66 5.67 -29.28
C ALA A 248 -0.08 6.99 -28.73
N CYS A 249 0.06 7.97 -29.60
CA CYS A 249 0.48 9.33 -29.26
C CYS A 249 -0.77 10.21 -29.23
N PRO A 250 -1.42 10.37 -28.06
CA PRO A 250 -2.71 11.03 -27.97
C PRO A 250 -2.59 12.49 -28.40
N ASN A 251 -3.41 12.89 -29.36
CA ASN A 251 -3.54 14.26 -29.79
C ASN A 251 -4.76 14.91 -29.13
N LEU A 252 -4.62 16.16 -28.70
CA LEU A 252 -5.74 16.96 -28.20
C LEU A 252 -6.68 17.43 -29.32
N ASP A 253 -6.17 17.49 -30.55
CA ASP A 253 -6.93 17.86 -31.73
C ASP A 253 -7.44 16.62 -32.50
N PRO A 254 -8.74 16.31 -32.44
CA PRO A 254 -9.30 15.16 -33.14
C PRO A 254 -9.22 15.28 -34.66
N ALA A 255 -9.08 16.50 -35.22
CA ALA A 255 -9.07 16.73 -36.67
C ALA A 255 -7.87 16.11 -37.39
N HIS A 256 -6.78 15.82 -36.65
CA HIS A 256 -5.55 15.30 -37.22
C HIS A 256 -5.28 13.83 -36.86
N GLY A 257 -6.17 13.18 -36.11
CA GLY A 257 -6.02 11.79 -35.73
C GLY A 257 -4.81 11.52 -34.82
N THR A 258 -4.71 10.27 -34.34
CA THR A 258 -3.70 9.83 -33.38
C THR A 258 -2.53 9.18 -34.10
N ALA A 259 -1.29 9.59 -33.81
CA ALA A 259 -0.11 8.92 -34.33
C ALA A 259 0.19 7.63 -33.54
N ILE A 260 0.74 6.62 -34.20
CA ILE A 260 1.10 5.34 -33.60
C ILE A 260 2.58 5.09 -33.78
N VAL A 261 3.24 4.67 -32.70
CA VAL A 261 4.63 4.22 -32.73
C VAL A 261 4.66 2.72 -32.47
N VAL A 262 5.34 1.97 -33.33
CA VAL A 262 5.59 0.53 -33.17
C VAL A 262 7.09 0.29 -33.19
N LEU A 263 7.63 -0.18 -32.07
CA LEU A 263 9.02 -0.59 -31.93
C LEU A 263 9.09 -2.10 -31.87
N PHE A 264 10.04 -2.69 -32.57
CA PHE A 264 10.28 -4.13 -32.51
C PHE A 264 11.75 -4.48 -32.77
N ARG A 265 12.24 -5.46 -32.02
CA ARG A 265 13.62 -5.95 -32.11
C ARG A 265 13.67 -7.44 -31.78
N ASP A 266 14.84 -8.05 -31.94
CA ASP A 266 15.10 -9.43 -31.53
C ASP A 266 14.50 -9.75 -30.13
N GLY A 267 13.76 -10.85 -30.01
CA GLY A 267 13.09 -11.26 -28.78
C GLY A 267 14.01 -11.64 -27.64
N ALA A 268 15.28 -11.93 -27.90
CA ALA A 268 16.32 -12.08 -26.87
C ALA A 268 16.63 -10.75 -26.16
N ARG A 269 16.23 -9.62 -26.73
CA ARG A 269 16.38 -8.27 -26.17
C ARG A 269 15.00 -7.69 -25.82
N PRO A 270 14.32 -8.13 -24.75
CA PRO A 270 12.99 -7.62 -24.40
C PRO A 270 13.00 -6.13 -24.07
N PHE A 271 11.86 -5.45 -24.26
CA PHE A 271 11.68 -4.07 -23.83
C PHE A 271 11.43 -4.01 -22.31
N SER A 272 12.17 -3.16 -21.60
CA SER A 272 11.98 -2.94 -20.16
C SER A 272 10.59 -2.33 -19.90
N PRO A 273 9.88 -2.72 -18.82
CA PRO A 273 8.63 -2.06 -18.43
C PRO A 273 8.81 -0.57 -18.16
N GLU A 274 10.02 -0.14 -17.78
CA GLU A 274 10.36 1.28 -17.55
C GLU A 274 10.20 2.14 -18.81
N PHE A 275 10.29 1.56 -20.01
CA PHE A 275 10.09 2.29 -21.27
C PHE A 275 8.66 2.81 -21.43
N THR A 276 7.71 2.34 -20.63
CA THR A 276 6.37 2.95 -20.52
C THR A 276 6.47 4.44 -20.15
N LYS A 277 7.46 4.84 -19.34
CA LYS A 277 7.72 6.24 -19.00
C LYS A 277 8.14 7.04 -20.24
N VAL A 278 8.92 6.44 -21.15
CA VAL A 278 9.32 7.03 -22.44
C VAL A 278 8.10 7.26 -23.33
N ALA A 279 7.22 6.26 -23.49
CA ALA A 279 5.98 6.41 -24.26
C ALA A 279 5.08 7.54 -23.71
N ARG A 280 4.93 7.61 -22.38
CA ARG A 280 4.13 8.65 -21.70
C ARG A 280 4.70 10.05 -21.87
N ALA A 281 6.01 10.20 -21.95
CA ALA A 281 6.65 11.50 -22.16
C ALA A 281 6.68 11.91 -23.64
N VAL A 282 7.12 11.01 -24.51
CA VAL A 282 7.35 11.30 -25.93
C VAL A 282 6.04 11.37 -26.71
N GLY A 283 5.07 10.50 -26.42
CA GLY A 283 3.80 10.46 -27.15
C GLY A 283 3.08 11.82 -27.20
N PRO A 284 2.83 12.48 -26.05
CA PRO A 284 2.21 13.80 -26.03
C PRO A 284 3.07 14.92 -26.66
N ALA A 285 4.39 14.87 -26.48
CA ALA A 285 5.31 15.86 -27.07
C ALA A 285 5.31 15.77 -28.61
N PHE A 286 5.36 14.54 -29.13
CA PHE A 286 5.31 14.24 -30.56
C PHE A 286 3.96 14.64 -31.16
N ALA A 287 2.84 14.19 -30.57
CA ALA A 287 1.50 14.52 -31.06
C ALA A 287 1.23 16.04 -31.10
N SER A 288 1.67 16.76 -30.07
CA SER A 288 1.51 18.22 -30.00
C SER A 288 2.29 18.94 -31.11
N ASN A 289 3.52 18.51 -31.41
CA ASN A 289 4.32 19.10 -32.47
C ASN A 289 3.79 18.74 -33.87
N LEU A 290 3.36 17.50 -34.10
CA LEU A 290 2.68 17.12 -35.34
C LEU A 290 1.44 17.97 -35.59
N ALA A 291 0.61 18.19 -34.57
CA ALA A 291 -0.57 19.04 -34.67
C ALA A 291 -0.21 20.51 -34.93
N ARG A 292 0.90 21.00 -34.37
CA ARG A 292 1.41 22.36 -34.66
C ARG A 292 1.78 22.49 -36.14
N VAL A 293 2.62 21.60 -36.65
CA VAL A 293 3.08 21.62 -38.05
C VAL A 293 1.91 21.47 -39.02
N ARG A 294 1.01 20.49 -38.80
CA ARG A 294 -0.17 20.28 -39.65
C ARG A 294 -1.08 21.50 -39.72
N ARG A 295 -1.31 22.20 -38.60
CA ARG A 295 -2.11 23.44 -38.57
C ARG A 295 -1.44 24.58 -39.35
N VAL A 296 -0.12 24.69 -39.31
CA VAL A 296 0.61 25.70 -40.10
C VAL A 296 0.49 25.38 -41.58
N LEU A 297 0.72 24.12 -41.98
CA LEU A 297 0.59 23.68 -43.37
C LEU A 297 -0.83 23.84 -43.92
N SER A 298 -1.86 23.54 -43.13
CA SER A 298 -3.26 23.71 -43.56
C SER A 298 -3.64 25.18 -43.74
N ARG A 299 -3.08 26.09 -42.93
CA ARG A 299 -3.28 27.55 -43.09
C ARG A 299 -2.52 28.12 -44.29
N ALA A 300 -1.35 27.54 -44.60
CA ALA A 300 -0.52 27.95 -45.73
C ALA A 300 -1.06 27.50 -47.10
N GLN A 301 -2.16 26.73 -47.14
CA GLN A 301 -2.94 26.48 -48.35
C GLN A 301 -4.19 27.38 -48.39
N PRO A 302 -4.08 28.67 -48.73
CA PRO A 302 -5.26 29.51 -48.92
C PRO A 302 -6.05 29.02 -50.15
N GLN A 303 -7.35 28.81 -49.98
CA GLN A 303 -8.27 28.91 -51.12
C GLN A 303 -8.21 30.35 -51.62
N TRP A 304 -7.62 30.57 -52.79
CA TRP A 304 -7.69 31.85 -53.49
C TRP A 304 -9.17 32.21 -53.67
N PRO A 305 -9.60 33.46 -53.37
CA PRO A 305 -10.97 33.87 -53.67
C PRO A 305 -11.21 33.60 -55.15
N ARG A 306 -12.25 32.82 -55.47
CA ARG A 306 -12.70 32.73 -56.86
C ARG A 306 -13.16 34.14 -57.22
N GLU A 307 -12.41 34.82 -58.08
CA GLU A 307 -12.89 36.04 -58.71
C GLU A 307 -14.25 35.70 -59.33
N SER A 308 -15.31 36.26 -58.76
CA SER A 308 -16.60 36.30 -59.46
C SER A 308 -16.32 37.07 -60.75
N PRO A 309 -16.58 36.50 -61.94
CA PRO A 309 -16.43 37.26 -63.16
C PRO A 309 -17.32 38.48 -63.05
N ASP A 310 -16.70 39.66 -63.15
CA ASP A 310 -17.38 40.94 -63.19
C ASP A 310 -18.53 40.85 -64.18
N SER A 311 -19.75 40.94 -63.68
CA SER A 311 -20.94 41.18 -64.49
C SER A 311 -20.85 42.61 -65.03
N SER A 312 -20.07 42.78 -66.08
CA SER A 312 -19.97 44.00 -66.87
C SER A 312 -20.39 43.71 -68.30
N SER A 313 -21.68 43.46 -68.50
CA SER A 313 -22.40 43.75 -69.76
C SER A 313 -23.92 43.58 -69.59
N GLN A 314 -24.62 44.68 -69.31
CA GLN A 314 -25.69 45.27 -70.15
C GLN A 314 -26.41 46.39 -69.39
#